data_AF-A0A0B1RPN1-F1
#
_entry.id   AF-A0A0B1RPN1-F1
#
_cell.length_a   1.000
_cell.length_b   1.000
_cell.length_c   1.000
_cell.angle_alpha   90.00
_cell.angle_beta   90.00
_cell.angle_gamma   90.00
#
_symmetry.space_group_name_H-M   'P 1'
#
loop_
_entity.id
_entity.type
_entity.pdbx_description
1 polymer ?
#
loop_
_entity_poly.entity_id
_entity_poly.type
_entity_poly.pdbx_seq_one_letter_code
_entity_poly.pdbx_strand_id
1 'polypeptide(L)'
;MSADTFASSSTAAEIPIEKIREMKRKACEKLSTLIQAISSTTSVKRSKASAESFFTYKQLIKSYKFELWAGNEVSPRELAVHGWECKARDKVQCIACKQYLCTSLPKITDVDIAVYNRCLR
;
A
#
# COMPACT_ATOMS: atom_id res chain seq x y z
N MET A 1 79.95 -16.05 3.01
CA MET A 1 78.82 -15.20 3.41
C MET A 1 77.98 -14.97 2.17
N SER A 2 76.82 -15.61 2.14
CA SER A 2 75.83 -15.52 1.07
C SER A 2 74.93 -14.31 1.31
N ALA A 3 74.60 -13.56 0.26
CA ALA A 3 73.46 -12.63 0.25
C ALA A 3 73.05 -12.35 -1.20
N ASP A 4 72.23 -13.29 -1.69
CA ASP A 4 71.06 -13.14 -2.56
C ASP A 4 70.91 -11.90 -3.46
N THR A 5 71.04 -12.20 -4.75
CA THR A 5 70.22 -11.78 -5.88
C THR A 5 68.82 -11.25 -5.48
N PHE A 6 68.60 -9.94 -5.61
CA PHE A 6 67.24 -9.40 -5.68
C PHE A 6 66.75 -9.43 -7.13
N ALA A 7 65.96 -10.46 -7.43
CA ALA A 7 65.21 -10.59 -8.66
C ALA A 7 64.24 -9.41 -8.82
N SER A 8 64.44 -8.63 -9.90
CA SER A 8 63.39 -7.79 -10.45
C SER A 8 62.33 -8.69 -11.07
N SER A 9 61.24 -8.93 -10.33
CA SER A 9 60.09 -9.67 -10.81
C SER A 9 58.84 -8.81 -10.66
N SER A 10 58.41 -8.26 -11.80
CA SER A 10 57.02 -8.08 -12.24
C SER A 10 55.93 -7.98 -11.17
N THR A 11 55.23 -6.84 -11.12
CA THR A 11 53.75 -6.80 -11.16
C THR A 11 53.21 -5.37 -11.03
N ALA A 12 52.75 -4.80 -12.14
CA ALA A 12 51.50 -4.03 -12.25
C ALA A 12 51.53 -3.36 -13.63
N ALA A 13 50.73 -3.85 -14.58
CA ALA A 13 50.46 -3.08 -15.78
C ALA A 13 49.77 -1.78 -15.35
N GLU A 14 50.50 -0.67 -15.31
CA GLU A 14 49.93 0.65 -15.04
C GLU A 14 48.85 0.92 -16.08
N ILE A 15 47.60 0.96 -15.61
CA ILE A 15 46.47 1.27 -16.48
C ILE A 15 46.57 2.77 -16.78
N PRO A 16 46.69 3.18 -18.07
CA PRO A 16 46.79 4.59 -18.42
C PRO A 16 45.61 5.40 -17.85
N ILE A 17 45.89 6.62 -17.38
CA ILE A 17 44.91 7.48 -16.71
C ILE A 17 43.67 7.72 -17.61
N GLU A 18 43.88 7.78 -18.91
CA GLU A 18 42.85 7.90 -19.94
C GLU A 18 41.90 6.70 -19.92
N LYS A 19 42.45 5.50 -19.76
CA LYS A 19 41.69 4.25 -19.64
C LYS A 19 40.91 4.21 -18.32
N ILE A 20 41.46 4.75 -17.23
CA ILE A 20 40.74 4.90 -15.95
C ILE A 20 39.57 5.89 -16.09
N ARG A 21 39.78 7.05 -16.73
CA ARG A 21 38.71 8.04 -16.97
C ARG A 21 37.60 7.47 -17.84
N GLU A 22 37.96 6.75 -18.89
CA GLU A 22 36.99 6.10 -19.78
C GLU A 22 36.19 5.00 -19.08
N MET A 23 36.84 4.19 -18.23
CA MET A 23 36.14 3.20 -17.40
C MET A 23 35.17 3.87 -16.41
N LYS A 24 35.57 4.99 -15.79
CA LYS A 24 34.68 5.76 -14.91
C LYS A 24 33.48 6.32 -15.67
N ARG A 25 33.69 6.90 -16.85
CA ARG A 25 32.60 7.42 -17.71
C ARG A 25 31.60 6.32 -18.06
N LYS A 26 32.09 5.16 -18.53
CA LYS A 26 31.25 3.99 -18.86
C LYS A 26 30.49 3.44 -17.65
N ALA A 27 31.11 3.42 -16.47
CA ALA A 27 30.44 3.01 -15.24
C ALA A 27 29.32 3.99 -14.85
N CYS A 28 29.57 5.30 -14.95
CA CYS A 28 28.56 6.33 -14.70
C CYS A 28 27.38 6.22 -15.67
N GLU A 29 27.63 6.05 -16.96
CA GLU A 29 26.58 5.87 -17.97
C GLU A 29 25.70 4.64 -17.68
N LYS A 30 26.32 3.50 -17.34
CA LYS A 30 25.59 2.28 -16.94
C LYS A 30 24.74 2.49 -15.69
N LEU A 31 25.27 3.17 -14.68
CA LEU A 31 24.53 3.50 -13.46
C LEU A 31 23.35 4.42 -13.79
N SER A 32 23.53 5.44 -14.64
CA SER A 32 22.45 6.30 -15.10
C SER A 32 21.36 5.53 -15.86
N THR A 33 21.74 4.61 -16.76
CA THR A 33 20.79 3.75 -17.48
C THR A 33 20.02 2.84 -16.51
N LEU A 34 20.69 2.25 -15.52
CA LEU A 34 20.04 1.42 -14.51
C LEU A 34 19.10 2.24 -13.62
N ILE A 35 19.50 3.43 -13.18
CA ILE A 35 18.65 4.34 -12.40
C ILE A 35 17.42 4.74 -13.21
N GLN A 36 17.57 5.01 -14.51
CA GLN A 36 16.46 5.37 -15.38
C GLN A 36 15.54 4.18 -15.64
N ALA A 37 16.09 2.98 -15.88
CA ALA A 37 15.32 1.74 -16.02
C ALA A 37 14.56 1.39 -14.73
N ILE A 38 15.18 1.55 -13.56
CA ILE A 38 14.53 1.38 -12.26
C ILE A 38 13.47 2.46 -12.09
N SER A 39 13.76 3.74 -12.38
CA SER A 39 12.78 4.83 -12.28
C SER A 39 11.57 4.63 -13.20
N SER A 40 11.75 4.00 -14.36
CA SER A 40 10.68 3.62 -15.28
C SER A 40 9.96 2.33 -14.90
N THR A 41 10.55 1.46 -14.07
CA THR A 41 9.98 0.16 -13.65
C THR A 41 9.60 0.08 -12.17
N THR A 42 9.86 1.10 -11.35
CA THR A 42 9.50 1.13 -9.93
C THR A 42 8.46 2.20 -9.63
N SER A 43 7.20 1.90 -9.92
CA SER A 43 6.14 2.00 -8.91
C SER A 43 4.88 1.21 -9.28
N VAL A 44 5.02 -0.10 -9.43
CA VAL A 44 3.88 -1.03 -9.28
C VAL A 44 3.59 -1.33 -7.78
N LYS A 45 4.24 -0.67 -6.80
CA LYS A 45 3.99 -0.89 -5.35
C LYS A 45 4.05 0.34 -4.45
N ARG A 46 3.56 1.49 -4.94
CA ARG A 46 2.77 2.37 -4.09
C ARG A 46 1.59 2.69 -4.97
N SER A 47 0.56 1.85 -4.86
CA SER A 47 -0.73 2.14 -5.46
C SER A 47 -0.95 3.62 -5.26
N LYS A 48 -0.99 4.34 -6.38
CA LYS A 48 -1.70 5.59 -6.48
C LYS A 48 -3.07 5.23 -5.94
N ALA A 49 -3.26 5.37 -4.63
CA ALA A 49 -4.56 5.55 -4.06
C ALA A 49 -5.05 6.72 -4.90
N SER A 50 -5.86 6.40 -5.91
CA SER A 50 -6.27 7.38 -6.90
C SER A 50 -6.82 8.53 -6.08
N ALA A 51 -6.62 9.77 -6.52
CA ALA A 51 -7.22 10.92 -5.84
C ALA A 51 -8.71 10.65 -5.54
N GLU A 52 -9.36 9.88 -6.42
CA GLU A 52 -10.66 9.25 -6.24
C GLU A 52 -10.78 8.40 -4.96
N SER A 53 -9.96 7.36 -4.74
CA SER A 53 -10.03 6.52 -3.52
C SER A 53 -9.89 7.33 -2.23
N PHE A 54 -9.06 8.37 -2.21
CA PHE A 54 -8.91 9.24 -1.05
C PHE A 54 -10.11 10.17 -0.86
N PHE A 55 -10.67 10.68 -1.96
CA PHE A 55 -11.89 11.46 -1.96
C PHE A 55 -13.09 10.63 -1.48
N THR A 56 -13.25 9.42 -2.02
CA THR A 56 -14.26 8.45 -1.60
C THR A 56 -14.11 8.14 -0.12
N TYR A 57 -12.91 7.79 0.36
CA TYR A 57 -12.69 7.54 1.79
C TYR A 57 -13.10 8.72 2.67
N LYS A 58 -12.72 9.94 2.30
CA LYS A 58 -13.12 11.16 3.02
C LYS A 58 -14.64 11.33 3.06
N GLN A 59 -15.32 11.03 1.95
CA GLN A 59 -16.78 11.08 1.88
C GLN A 59 -17.43 10.01 2.77
N LEU A 60 -16.90 8.79 2.76
CA LEU A 60 -17.36 7.69 3.61
C LEU A 60 -17.21 8.04 5.08
N ILE A 61 -16.05 8.51 5.51
CA ILE A 61 -15.83 8.91 6.90
C ILE A 61 -16.80 10.00 7.35
N LYS A 62 -17.10 10.98 6.49
CA LYS A 62 -18.07 12.04 6.80
C LYS A 62 -19.50 11.54 6.99
N SER A 63 -19.85 10.36 6.47
CA SER A 63 -21.18 9.77 6.68
C SER A 63 -21.40 9.31 8.12
N TYR A 64 -20.32 8.99 8.87
CA TYR A 64 -20.41 8.51 10.23
C TYR A 64 -20.54 9.67 11.22
N LYS A 65 -21.78 9.93 11.64
CA LYS A 65 -22.07 10.83 12.75
C LYS A 65 -22.10 10.06 14.07
N PHE A 66 -21.66 10.70 15.15
CA PHE A 66 -21.66 10.10 16.49
C PHE A 66 -23.03 9.56 16.90
N GLU A 67 -24.12 10.26 16.56
CA GLU A 67 -25.50 9.85 16.86
C GLU A 67 -25.99 8.59 16.12
N LEU A 68 -25.32 8.24 15.02
CA LEU A 68 -25.67 7.14 14.13
C LEU A 68 -24.75 5.92 14.30
N TRP A 69 -23.53 6.13 14.81
CA TRP A 69 -22.54 5.06 14.94
C TRP A 69 -21.71 5.23 16.22
N ALA A 70 -22.27 4.79 17.34
CA ALA A 70 -21.63 4.82 18.65
C ALA A 70 -21.72 3.44 19.32
N GLY A 71 -20.63 2.99 19.95
CA GLY A 71 -20.61 1.73 20.69
C GLY A 71 -20.55 0.44 19.86
N ASN A 72 -20.42 0.54 18.54
CA ASN A 72 -20.28 -0.61 17.64
C ASN A 72 -18.86 -1.20 17.70
N GLU A 73 -18.77 -2.53 17.51
CA GLU A 73 -17.50 -3.28 17.54
C GLU A 73 -16.53 -2.88 16.42
N VAL A 74 -17.07 -2.46 15.28
CA VAL A 74 -16.28 -2.05 14.11
C VAL A 74 -16.21 -0.53 14.02
N SER A 75 -14.98 -0.01 13.96
CA SER A 75 -14.76 1.43 13.87
C SER A 75 -15.19 1.99 12.49
N PRO A 76 -15.68 3.26 12.43
CA PRO A 76 -15.94 3.95 11.17
C PRO A 76 -14.78 3.93 10.18
N ARG A 77 -13.54 3.95 10.69
CA ARG A 77 -12.33 3.94 9.87
C ARG A 77 -12.18 2.63 9.10
N GLU A 78 -12.38 1.52 9.78
CA GLU A 78 -12.29 0.18 9.18
C GLU A 78 -13.36 0.02 8.10
N LEU A 79 -14.61 0.41 8.41
CA LEU A 79 -15.72 0.33 7.47
C LEU A 79 -15.50 1.19 6.21
N ALA A 80 -15.01 2.42 6.38
CA ALA A 80 -14.73 3.30 5.25
C ALA A 80 -13.61 2.77 4.33
N VAL A 81 -12.63 2.03 4.86
CA VAL A 81 -11.58 1.38 4.04
C VAL A 81 -12.18 0.33 3.10
N HIS A 82 -13.21 -0.39 3.55
CA HIS A 82 -13.90 -1.42 2.76
C HIS A 82 -15.10 -0.90 1.95
N GLY A 83 -15.29 0.42 1.85
CA GLY A 83 -16.33 1.00 1.00
C GLY A 83 -17.73 1.05 1.63
N TRP A 84 -17.82 1.05 2.97
CA TRP A 84 -19.09 1.15 3.68
C TRP A 84 -19.42 2.59 4.05
N GLU A 85 -20.60 3.07 3.63
CA GLU A 85 -21.18 4.35 4.04
C GLU A 85 -22.24 4.15 5.13
N CYS A 86 -22.29 5.03 6.13
CA CYS A 86 -23.33 5.05 7.14
C CYS A 86 -24.62 5.66 6.55
N LYS A 87 -25.71 4.89 6.56
CA LYS A 87 -27.03 5.33 6.04
C LYS A 87 -28.01 5.66 7.14
N ALA A 88 -27.93 4.97 8.27
CA ALA A 88 -28.80 5.16 9.42
C ALA A 88 -28.11 4.65 10.69
N ARG A 89 -28.79 4.79 11.84
CA ARG A 89 -28.29 4.29 13.12
C ARG A 89 -27.96 2.80 13.02
N ASP A 90 -26.72 2.44 13.31
CA ASP A 90 -26.23 1.05 13.33
C ASP A 90 -26.40 0.31 11.99
N LYS A 91 -26.47 1.07 10.89
CA LYS A 91 -26.66 0.56 9.53
C LYS A 91 -25.69 1.21 8.55
N VAL A 92 -24.94 0.37 7.85
CA VAL A 92 -24.06 0.77 6.75
C VAL A 92 -24.49 0.12 5.44
N GLN A 93 -24.15 0.76 4.33
CA GLN A 93 -24.40 0.27 2.98
C GLN A 93 -23.09 0.25 2.19
N CYS A 94 -22.84 -0.80 1.42
CA CYS A 94 -21.69 -0.85 0.53
C CYS A 94 -21.93 0.06 -0.68
N ILE A 95 -20.98 0.94 -1.00
CA ILE A 95 -21.13 1.86 -2.13
C ILE A 95 -21.13 1.17 -3.50
N ALA A 96 -20.52 -0.02 -3.60
CA ALA A 96 -20.39 -0.77 -4.85
C ALA A 96 -21.60 -1.69 -5.09
N CYS A 97 -21.88 -2.60 -4.16
CA CYS A 97 -22.95 -3.60 -4.33
C CYS A 97 -24.30 -3.19 -3.74
N LYS A 98 -24.38 -2.05 -3.04
CA LYS A 98 -25.58 -1.52 -2.38
C LYS A 98 -26.20 -2.43 -1.30
N GLN A 99 -25.51 -3.50 -0.89
CA GLN A 99 -25.93 -4.34 0.22
C GLN A 99 -25.82 -3.61 1.56
N TYR A 100 -26.68 -3.99 2.50
CA TYR A 100 -26.71 -3.44 3.86
C TYR A 100 -26.02 -4.39 4.84
N LEU A 101 -25.32 -3.80 5.80
CA LEU A 101 -24.83 -4.46 7.00
C LEU A 101 -25.41 -3.71 8.21
N CYS A 102 -26.10 -4.44 9.07
CA CYS A 102 -26.70 -3.93 10.30
C CYS A 102 -25.96 -4.55 11.49
N THR A 103 -25.56 -3.74 12.46
CA THR A 103 -24.99 -4.25 13.73
C THR A 103 -26.07 -4.55 14.77
N SER A 104 -27.31 -4.14 14.51
CA SER A 104 -28.47 -4.43 15.36
C SER A 104 -29.32 -5.55 14.77
N LEU A 105 -29.58 -6.58 15.58
CA LEU A 105 -30.66 -7.53 15.34
C LEU A 105 -32.00 -6.86 15.68
N PRO A 106 -33.06 -7.08 14.90
CA PRO A 106 -34.40 -6.62 15.28
C PRO A 106 -34.79 -7.29 16.60
N LYS A 107 -35.52 -6.61 17.50
CA LYS A 107 -35.96 -7.27 18.75
C LYS A 107 -36.92 -8.40 18.41
N ILE A 108 -36.86 -9.51 19.16
CA ILE A 108 -37.76 -10.65 18.97
C ILE A 108 -39.25 -10.28 19.16
N THR A 109 -39.53 -9.17 19.85
CA THR A 109 -40.87 -8.62 20.06
C THR A 109 -41.39 -7.79 18.89
N ASP A 110 -40.50 -7.29 18.03
CA ASP A 110 -40.82 -6.25 17.04
C ASP A 110 -41.04 -6.86 15.64
N VAL A 111 -40.69 -8.14 15.44
CA VAL A 111 -40.82 -8.87 14.18
C VAL A 111 -41.26 -10.31 14.43
N ASP A 112 -41.86 -10.93 13.41
CA ASP A 112 -42.20 -12.36 13.44
C ASP A 112 -40.94 -13.22 13.72
N ILE A 113 -41.11 -14.26 14.54
CA ILE A 113 -40.01 -15.15 14.95
C ILE A 113 -39.30 -15.80 13.75
N ALA A 114 -40.00 -16.07 12.65
CA ALA A 114 -39.44 -16.61 11.42
C ALA A 114 -38.57 -15.59 10.66
N VAL A 115 -38.83 -14.29 10.81
CA VAL A 115 -37.98 -13.22 10.28
C VAL A 115 -36.76 -13.05 11.17
N TYR A 116 -36.94 -12.98 12.49
CA TYR A 116 -35.84 -12.90 13.46
C TYR A 116 -34.84 -14.06 13.29
N ASN A 117 -35.34 -15.30 13.21
CA ASN A 117 -34.51 -16.50 13.03
C ASN A 117 -33.76 -16.53 11.70
N ARG A 118 -34.25 -15.85 10.66
CA ARG A 118 -33.52 -15.72 9.39
C ARG A 118 -32.34 -14.77 9.50
N CYS A 119 -32.38 -13.79 10.39
CA CYS A 119 -31.26 -12.87 10.63
C CYS A 119 -30.13 -13.50 11.47
N LEU A 120 -30.38 -14.64 12.12
CA LEU A 120 -29.41 -15.38 12.93
C LEU A 120 -28.67 -16.50 12.18
N ARG A 121 -29.09 -16.82 10.95
CA ARG A 121 -28.54 -17.91 10.13
C ARG A 121 -27.64 -17.34 9.04
#